data_AF-A0A1I4DC26-F1
#
_entry.id   AF-A0A1I4DC26-F1
#
_cell.length_a   1.000
_cell.length_b   1.000
_cell.length_c   1.000
_cell.angle_alpha   90.00
_cell.angle_beta   90.00
_cell.angle_gamma   90.00
#
_symmetry.space_group_name_H-M   'P 1'
#
loop_
_entity.id
_entity.type
_entity.pdbx_description
1 polymer ?
#
loop_
_entity_poly.entity_id
_entity_poly.type
_entity_poly.pdbx_seq_one_letter_code
_entity_poly.pdbx_strand_id
1 'polypeptide(L)'
;MRHLLRTPAGLAGTTLVGLMVILAIAGPPIWGAEAERIDPAVILQGASAAHPLGTDNLGRDILARVLVAGRLSLVLALLATLIGAIGGIVLGALPSVLPRRAARLVTGTVNALVAFPGLLLAMFTAVVAGLGARGAVLGIGVAIAPGFARLTQTLAASVSGADYVSAARMLGVPRRRIMARHVLPNIAEPLILNLTQALGGALLGLAGMSFLGLGVQPPSFDWGRLLFDGFGRIYSTPAVALGPAVAVALAGIGFNLLGDVLARAASRTAVPAGKAVPRAVSAPGALGEPDPEAVLEVRDLTVTFPGGVTPVRGLSLTVAPGEIVGLVGESGSGKSLTASAIGGLVPYPGEVSAARLRLCGTDLGELPEQERRKLLGTSLAMVFQDPMASLNPALRVGGQLAEVATVHQGASRAEARARAVDRLRHVRIPEPDRRARQHPHELSGGMRQRAVIAMGLMGTPRLIIADEPTTALDVTVQRQILRLLREVTGESGAATLFISHDIAVVGELCHRVVVMYAGRVVEELPVEKLASGAAHPYTRALVASLPDMDTDRSLPLASISGHQPSPAELGPGCAFAARCELATGRCAERPPLIPYGKAHQVACWEAS
;
A
#
# COMPACT_ATOMS: atom_id res chain seq x y z
N MET A 1 16.89 -7.94 -2.10
CA MET A 1 17.97 -8.05 -3.13
C MET A 1 18.65 -9.44 -3.16
N ARG A 2 19.36 -9.88 -2.10
CA ARG A 2 20.18 -11.12 -2.10
C ARG A 2 19.43 -12.42 -2.46
N HIS A 3 18.16 -12.57 -2.07
CA HIS A 3 17.36 -13.75 -2.42
C HIS A 3 16.86 -13.78 -3.87
N LEU A 4 16.60 -12.61 -4.46
CA LEU A 4 16.12 -12.50 -5.85
C LEU A 4 17.27 -12.71 -6.86
N LEU A 5 18.47 -12.26 -6.50
CA LEU A 5 19.71 -12.55 -7.22
C LEU A 5 20.07 -14.04 -7.25
N ARG A 6 19.44 -14.88 -6.42
CA ARG A 6 19.62 -16.34 -6.40
C ARG A 6 18.57 -17.09 -7.21
N THR A 7 17.60 -16.41 -7.80
CA THR A 7 16.68 -17.04 -8.75
C THR A 7 17.44 -17.38 -10.04
N PRO A 8 17.08 -18.45 -10.75
CA PRO A 8 17.78 -18.82 -12.00
C PRO A 8 17.75 -17.69 -13.03
N ALA A 9 16.64 -16.96 -13.15
CA ALA A 9 16.53 -15.78 -14.01
C ALA A 9 17.40 -14.60 -13.52
N GLY A 10 17.48 -14.38 -12.21
CA GLY A 10 18.32 -13.35 -11.60
C GLY A 10 19.82 -13.61 -11.78
N LEU A 11 20.26 -14.85 -11.59
CA LEU A 11 21.64 -15.27 -11.85
C LEU A 11 21.98 -15.13 -13.33
N ALA A 12 21.12 -15.63 -14.24
CA ALA A 12 21.34 -15.55 -15.67
C ALA A 12 21.44 -14.09 -16.16
N GLY A 13 20.47 -13.24 -15.78
CA GLY A 13 20.44 -11.84 -16.20
C GLY A 13 21.64 -11.04 -15.68
N THR A 14 21.99 -11.19 -14.39
CA THR A 14 23.14 -10.48 -13.81
C THR A 14 24.48 -10.96 -14.35
N THR A 15 24.64 -12.27 -14.55
CA THR A 15 25.87 -12.84 -15.12
C THR A 15 26.06 -12.37 -16.55
N LEU A 16 25.00 -12.39 -17.36
CA LEU A 16 25.07 -12.03 -18.77
C LEU A 16 25.37 -10.54 -18.95
N VAL A 17 24.66 -9.66 -18.24
CA VAL A 17 24.94 -8.21 -18.28
C VAL A 17 26.32 -7.90 -17.71
N GLY A 18 26.73 -8.58 -16.63
CA GLY A 18 28.06 -8.42 -16.04
C GLY A 18 29.17 -8.79 -17.03
N LEU A 19 29.06 -9.94 -17.69
CA LEU A 19 30.00 -10.38 -18.72
C LEU A 19 30.07 -9.38 -19.88
N MET A 20 28.93 -8.86 -20.34
CA MET A 20 28.89 -7.88 -21.42
C MET A 20 29.58 -6.56 -21.04
N VAL A 21 29.36 -6.06 -19.83
CA VAL A 21 30.01 -4.83 -19.35
C VAL A 21 31.52 -5.05 -19.26
N ILE A 22 31.96 -6.22 -18.75
CA ILE A 22 33.38 -6.58 -18.70
C ILE A 22 33.97 -6.62 -20.12
N LEU A 23 33.31 -7.30 -21.05
CA LEU A 23 33.75 -7.39 -22.45
C LEU A 23 33.76 -6.02 -23.14
N ALA A 24 32.83 -5.13 -22.82
CA ALA A 24 32.80 -3.79 -23.39
C ALA A 24 33.93 -2.88 -22.87
N ILE A 25 34.41 -3.11 -21.65
CA ILE A 25 35.51 -2.35 -21.06
C ILE A 25 36.86 -2.95 -21.47
N ALA A 26 37.01 -4.27 -21.33
CA ALA A 26 38.26 -4.98 -21.63
C ALA A 26 38.43 -5.30 -23.12
N GLY A 27 37.36 -5.27 -23.91
CA GLY A 27 37.35 -5.64 -25.31
C GLY A 27 38.29 -4.80 -26.19
N PRO A 28 38.10 -3.47 -26.24
CA PRO A 28 38.94 -2.58 -27.05
C PRO A 28 40.44 -2.65 -26.76
N PRO A 29 40.94 -2.65 -25.50
CA PRO A 29 42.38 -2.74 -25.26
C PRO A 29 42.97 -4.11 -25.62
N ILE A 30 42.21 -5.20 -25.56
CA ILE A 30 42.70 -6.55 -25.84
C ILE A 30 42.62 -6.87 -27.34
N TRP A 31 41.48 -6.63 -27.98
CA TRP A 31 41.20 -7.05 -29.37
C TRP A 31 41.11 -5.89 -30.37
N GLY A 32 41.28 -4.64 -29.95
CA GLY A 32 41.17 -3.48 -30.84
C GLY A 32 42.12 -3.52 -32.03
N ALA A 33 43.39 -3.88 -31.78
CA ALA A 33 44.39 -3.99 -32.84
C ALA A 33 44.10 -5.15 -33.82
N GLU A 34 43.52 -6.25 -33.34
CA GLU A 34 43.10 -7.38 -34.18
C GLU A 34 41.86 -7.02 -35.01
N ALA A 35 40.88 -6.34 -34.40
CA ALA A 35 39.62 -5.97 -35.04
C ALA A 35 39.79 -5.03 -36.25
N GLU A 36 40.87 -4.23 -36.25
CA GLU A 36 41.17 -3.27 -37.33
C GLU A 36 42.23 -3.77 -38.33
N ARG A 37 42.93 -4.88 -38.03
CA ARG A 37 44.02 -5.41 -38.86
C ARG A 37 43.50 -5.94 -40.19
N ILE A 38 43.89 -5.28 -41.29
CA ILE A 38 43.58 -5.69 -42.66
C ILE A 38 44.57 -6.78 -43.08
N ASP A 39 44.06 -7.94 -43.50
CA ASP A 39 44.85 -9.03 -44.06
C ASP A 39 44.28 -9.47 -45.43
N PRO A 40 44.91 -9.07 -46.55
CA PRO A 40 44.44 -9.43 -47.88
C PRO A 40 44.42 -10.93 -48.18
N ALA A 41 45.19 -11.75 -47.44
CA ALA A 41 45.30 -13.18 -47.69
C ALA A 41 44.05 -13.97 -47.25
N VAL A 42 43.27 -13.42 -46.32
CA VAL A 42 42.11 -14.07 -45.72
C VAL A 42 40.81 -13.32 -45.99
N ILE A 43 40.71 -12.59 -47.11
CA ILE A 43 39.49 -11.84 -47.47
C ILE A 43 38.29 -12.78 -47.66
N LEU A 44 37.15 -12.42 -47.05
CA LEU A 44 35.88 -13.17 -47.15
C LEU A 44 35.99 -14.66 -46.74
N GLN A 45 36.94 -15.01 -45.88
CA GLN A 45 37.12 -16.38 -45.40
C GLN A 45 35.98 -16.80 -44.47
N GLY A 46 35.49 -18.03 -44.64
CA GLY A 46 34.55 -18.67 -43.72
C GLY A 46 35.18 -19.01 -42.36
N ALA A 47 34.40 -19.63 -41.48
CA ALA A 47 34.88 -20.05 -40.17
C ALA A 47 36.07 -21.02 -40.28
N SER A 48 37.14 -20.72 -39.54
CA SER A 48 38.35 -21.53 -39.46
C SER A 48 38.88 -21.55 -38.02
N ALA A 49 39.90 -22.38 -37.74
CA ALA A 49 40.51 -22.44 -36.41
C ALA A 49 41.18 -21.12 -36.01
N ALA A 50 41.70 -20.35 -36.98
CA ALA A 50 42.28 -19.03 -36.76
C ALA A 50 41.21 -17.92 -36.69
N HIS A 51 40.13 -18.06 -37.47
CA HIS A 51 39.02 -17.10 -37.53
C HIS A 51 37.69 -17.80 -37.25
N PRO A 52 37.30 -18.00 -35.96
CA PRO A 52 36.13 -18.79 -35.60
C PRO A 52 34.80 -18.29 -36.18
N LEU A 53 34.70 -16.98 -36.44
CA LEU A 53 33.55 -16.34 -37.09
C LEU A 53 33.83 -15.88 -38.52
N GLY A 54 34.98 -16.26 -39.08
CA GLY A 54 35.44 -15.82 -40.41
C GLY A 54 35.91 -14.36 -40.43
N THR A 55 36.07 -13.84 -41.65
CA THR A 55 36.62 -12.50 -41.90
C THR A 55 35.72 -11.63 -42.78
N ASP A 56 35.89 -10.31 -42.66
CA ASP A 56 35.16 -9.33 -43.49
C ASP A 56 35.75 -9.18 -44.90
N ASN A 57 35.22 -8.23 -45.67
CA ASN A 57 35.68 -7.91 -47.03
C ASN A 57 37.08 -7.25 -47.09
N LEU A 58 37.68 -6.95 -45.93
CA LEU A 58 39.04 -6.46 -45.76
C LEU A 58 39.93 -7.50 -45.05
N GLY A 59 39.45 -8.72 -44.85
CA GLY A 59 40.17 -9.79 -44.16
C GLY A 59 40.30 -9.59 -42.65
N ARG A 60 39.51 -8.70 -42.04
CA ARG A 60 39.54 -8.46 -40.59
C ARG A 60 38.73 -9.51 -39.85
N ASP A 61 39.21 -9.93 -38.68
CA ASP A 61 38.57 -10.97 -37.86
C ASP A 61 37.21 -10.52 -37.29
N ILE A 62 36.15 -11.26 -37.59
CA ILE A 62 34.77 -10.91 -37.17
C ILE A 62 34.57 -11.09 -35.66
N LEU A 63 35.23 -12.07 -35.03
CA LEU A 63 35.09 -12.29 -33.59
C LEU A 63 35.69 -11.14 -32.79
N ALA A 64 36.91 -10.71 -33.13
CA ALA A 64 37.55 -9.53 -32.56
C ALA A 64 36.67 -8.29 -32.74
N ARG A 65 36.09 -8.10 -33.93
CA ARG A 65 35.17 -6.99 -34.20
C ARG A 65 33.89 -7.06 -33.38
N VAL A 66 33.28 -8.23 -33.21
CA VAL A 66 32.08 -8.39 -32.36
C VAL A 66 32.38 -8.07 -30.90
N LEU A 67 33.54 -8.50 -30.38
CA LEU A 67 33.96 -8.21 -29.00
C LEU A 67 34.22 -6.71 -28.79
N VAL A 68 34.86 -6.04 -29.75
CA VAL A 68 35.15 -4.58 -29.68
C VAL A 68 33.89 -3.73 -29.88
N ALA A 69 33.00 -4.14 -30.79
CA ALA A 69 31.76 -3.43 -31.12
C ALA A 69 30.81 -3.28 -29.91
N GLY A 70 30.89 -4.20 -28.93
CA GLY A 70 30.05 -4.17 -27.74
C GLY A 70 30.17 -2.87 -26.94
N ARG A 71 31.35 -2.23 -26.92
CA ARG A 71 31.52 -0.93 -26.26
C ARG A 71 30.67 0.15 -26.90
N LEU A 72 30.77 0.31 -28.22
CA LEU A 72 30.03 1.35 -28.92
C LEU A 72 28.52 1.08 -28.84
N SER A 73 28.09 -0.17 -29.05
CA SER A 73 26.68 -0.56 -28.95
C SER A 73 26.06 -0.23 -27.58
N LEU A 74 26.74 -0.57 -26.49
CA LEU A 74 26.24 -0.30 -25.14
C LEU A 74 26.23 1.20 -24.79
N VAL A 75 27.26 1.95 -25.21
CA VAL A 75 27.32 3.39 -24.96
C VAL A 75 26.20 4.12 -25.71
N LEU A 76 25.98 3.80 -26.99
CA LEU A 76 24.90 4.42 -27.77
C LEU A 76 23.52 4.07 -27.19
N ALA A 77 23.31 2.82 -26.76
CA ALA A 77 22.07 2.40 -26.11
C ALA A 77 21.83 3.18 -24.80
N LEU A 78 22.84 3.30 -23.94
CA LEU A 78 22.76 4.04 -22.69
C LEU A 78 22.42 5.52 -22.93
N LEU A 79 23.08 6.16 -23.90
CA LEU A 79 22.81 7.56 -24.25
C LEU A 79 21.39 7.75 -24.77
N ALA A 80 20.93 6.89 -25.68
CA ALA A 80 19.58 6.97 -26.24
C ALA A 80 18.51 6.78 -25.14
N THR A 81 18.70 5.79 -24.27
CA THR A 81 17.81 5.54 -23.13
C THR A 81 17.79 6.71 -22.15
N LEU A 82 18.94 7.32 -21.85
CA LEU A 82 19.02 8.46 -20.94
C LEU A 82 18.33 9.70 -21.52
N ILE A 83 18.54 9.98 -22.81
CA ILE A 83 17.84 11.07 -23.53
C ILE A 83 16.32 10.85 -23.48
N GLY A 84 15.87 9.64 -23.82
CA GLY A 84 14.44 9.30 -23.82
C GLY A 84 13.83 9.35 -22.42
N ALA A 85 14.53 8.83 -21.41
CA ALA A 85 14.04 8.84 -20.03
C ALA A 85 13.97 10.26 -19.46
N ILE A 86 15.02 11.07 -19.60
CA ILE A 86 15.03 12.46 -19.12
C ILE A 86 13.96 13.27 -19.85
N GLY A 87 13.93 13.23 -21.18
CA GLY A 87 12.96 13.96 -21.99
C GLY A 87 11.52 13.53 -21.67
N GLY A 88 11.29 12.22 -21.54
CA GLY A 88 10.00 11.65 -21.18
C GLY A 88 9.55 12.03 -19.78
N ILE A 89 10.41 11.92 -18.77
CA ILE A 89 10.09 12.30 -17.38
C ILE A 89 9.73 13.78 -17.30
N VAL A 90 10.50 14.66 -17.97
CA VAL A 90 10.20 16.10 -18.02
C VAL A 90 8.85 16.34 -18.69
N LEU A 91 8.62 15.74 -19.86
CA LEU A 91 7.36 15.88 -20.61
C LEU A 91 6.16 15.31 -19.84
N GLY A 92 6.35 14.23 -19.09
CA GLY A 92 5.32 13.58 -18.29
C GLY A 92 5.00 14.28 -16.98
N ALA A 93 5.95 15.00 -16.39
CA ALA A 93 5.74 15.81 -15.20
C ALA A 93 5.04 17.16 -15.51
N LEU A 94 5.17 17.66 -16.74
CA LEU A 94 4.63 18.95 -17.19
C LEU A 94 3.13 19.15 -16.91
N PRO A 95 2.22 18.18 -17.19
CA PRO A 95 0.78 18.33 -16.93
C PRO A 95 0.43 18.63 -15.47
N SER A 96 1.24 18.18 -14.52
CA SER A 96 1.01 18.41 -13.09
C SER A 96 1.39 19.84 -12.65
N VAL A 97 2.22 20.54 -13.44
CA VAL A 97 2.70 21.90 -13.14
C VAL A 97 1.96 22.96 -13.96
N LEU A 98 1.51 22.62 -15.16
CA LEU A 98 0.87 23.52 -16.11
C LEU A 98 -0.61 23.85 -15.81
N PRO A 99 -1.16 24.92 -16.40
CA PRO A 99 -2.60 25.21 -16.38
C PRO A 99 -3.43 24.16 -17.11
N ARG A 100 -4.71 24.00 -16.73
CA ARG A 100 -5.62 22.93 -17.22
C ARG A 100 -5.71 22.81 -18.75
N ARG A 101 -5.61 23.91 -19.50
CA ARG A 101 -5.65 23.87 -20.99
C ARG A 101 -4.34 23.33 -21.57
N ALA A 102 -3.19 23.84 -21.10
CA ALA A 102 -1.88 23.39 -21.53
C ALA A 102 -1.60 21.94 -21.11
N ALA A 103 -2.00 21.55 -19.89
CA ALA A 103 -1.88 20.17 -19.40
C ALA A 103 -2.62 19.17 -20.29
N ARG A 104 -3.87 19.49 -20.70
CA ARG A 104 -4.64 18.65 -21.63
C ARG A 104 -3.97 18.52 -22.99
N LEU A 105 -3.42 19.61 -23.52
CA LEU A 105 -2.69 19.58 -24.79
C LEU A 105 -1.47 18.66 -24.70
N VAL A 106 -0.65 18.80 -23.66
CA VAL A 106 0.53 17.94 -23.43
C VAL A 106 0.14 16.46 -23.29
N THR A 107 -0.89 16.14 -22.48
CA THR A 107 -1.38 14.77 -22.35
C THR A 107 -1.90 14.22 -23.67
N GLY A 108 -2.64 15.02 -24.45
CA GLY A 108 -3.11 14.65 -25.77
C GLY A 108 -1.96 14.34 -26.75
N THR A 109 -0.93 15.21 -26.79
CA THR A 109 0.26 15.00 -27.61
C THR A 109 1.02 13.73 -27.20
N VAL A 110 1.23 13.49 -25.91
CA VAL A 110 1.90 12.27 -25.42
C VAL A 110 1.11 11.03 -25.83
N ASN A 111 -0.22 11.03 -25.65
CA ASN A 111 -1.05 9.90 -26.05
C ASN A 111 -1.02 9.64 -27.56
N ALA A 112 -1.01 10.70 -28.37
CA ALA A 112 -0.86 10.59 -29.83
C ALA A 112 0.51 10.02 -30.23
N LEU A 113 1.60 10.48 -29.59
CA LEU A 113 2.95 9.98 -29.85
C LEU A 113 3.12 8.51 -29.44
N VAL A 114 2.49 8.07 -28.34
CA VAL A 114 2.51 6.66 -27.90
C VAL A 114 1.75 5.75 -28.88
N ALA A 115 0.76 6.27 -29.61
CA ALA A 115 0.03 5.50 -30.61
C ALA A 115 0.86 5.24 -31.88
N PHE A 116 1.94 6.00 -32.11
CA PHE A 116 2.78 5.86 -33.28
C PHE A 116 3.86 4.77 -33.08
N PRO A 117 4.15 3.92 -34.09
CA PRO A 117 5.19 2.90 -33.96
C PRO A 117 6.57 3.51 -33.69
N GLY A 118 7.18 3.16 -32.54
CA GLY A 118 8.43 3.77 -32.07
C GLY A 118 9.59 3.65 -33.06
N LEU A 119 9.71 2.54 -33.78
CA LEU A 119 10.77 2.37 -34.79
C LEU A 119 10.64 3.34 -35.95
N LEU A 120 9.41 3.60 -36.43
CA LEU A 120 9.17 4.56 -37.51
C LEU A 120 9.50 5.99 -37.06
N LEU A 121 9.14 6.33 -35.81
CA LEU A 121 9.50 7.62 -35.22
C LEU A 121 11.01 7.77 -35.09
N ALA A 122 11.71 6.69 -34.71
CA ALA A 122 13.16 6.67 -34.62
C ALA A 122 13.82 6.86 -35.98
N MET A 123 13.37 6.15 -37.01
CA MET A 123 13.89 6.27 -38.38
C MET A 123 13.66 7.68 -38.95
N PHE A 124 12.44 8.21 -38.83
CA PHE A 124 12.13 9.57 -39.26
C PHE A 124 13.03 10.60 -38.59
N THR A 125 13.16 10.51 -37.27
CA THR A 125 13.98 11.44 -36.48
C THR A 125 15.47 11.29 -36.83
N ALA A 126 15.96 10.07 -37.04
CA ALA A 126 17.35 9.83 -37.41
C ALA A 126 17.71 10.40 -38.79
N VAL A 127 16.80 10.28 -39.77
CA VAL A 127 16.98 10.88 -41.10
C VAL A 127 17.03 12.40 -41.00
N VAL A 128 16.13 13.01 -40.22
CA VAL A 128 16.09 14.47 -40.02
C VAL A 128 17.32 14.98 -39.25
N ALA A 129 17.78 14.25 -38.24
CA ALA A 129 18.93 14.63 -37.41
C ALA A 129 20.30 14.32 -38.05
N GLY A 130 20.30 13.64 -39.21
CA GLY A 130 21.49 13.24 -39.95
C GLY A 130 21.90 11.78 -39.70
N LEU A 131 22.17 11.04 -40.78
CA LEU A 131 22.60 9.65 -40.73
C LEU A 131 23.88 9.47 -39.92
N GLY A 132 23.98 8.37 -39.16
CA GLY A 132 25.13 8.10 -38.29
C GLY A 132 24.74 7.82 -36.85
N ALA A 133 25.75 7.58 -36.01
CA ALA A 133 25.56 7.26 -34.59
C ALA A 133 24.76 8.35 -33.82
N ARG A 134 24.99 9.64 -34.14
CA ARG A 134 24.31 10.76 -33.47
C ARG A 134 22.82 10.81 -33.81
N GLY A 135 22.46 10.75 -35.09
CA GLY A 135 21.06 10.72 -35.50
C GLY A 135 20.33 9.48 -35.00
N ALA A 136 21.01 8.32 -34.98
CA ALA A 136 20.47 7.10 -34.43
C ALA A 136 20.15 7.20 -32.92
N VAL A 137 21.07 7.75 -32.13
CA VAL A 137 20.85 7.96 -30.69
C VAL A 137 19.70 8.93 -30.44
N LEU A 138 19.65 10.05 -31.17
CA LEU A 138 18.55 11.02 -31.07
C LEU A 138 17.22 10.40 -31.47
N GLY A 139 17.18 9.64 -32.56
CA GLY A 139 15.96 8.99 -33.04
C GLY A 139 15.39 7.99 -32.04
N ILE A 140 16.23 7.11 -31.50
CA ILE A 140 15.80 6.14 -30.49
C ILE A 140 15.42 6.84 -29.18
N GLY A 141 16.16 7.87 -28.77
CA GLY A 141 15.81 8.66 -27.58
C GLY A 141 14.42 9.32 -27.71
N VAL A 142 14.14 9.95 -28.85
CA VAL A 142 12.82 10.54 -29.14
C VAL A 142 11.73 9.47 -29.19
N ALA A 143 12.02 8.28 -29.73
CA ALA A 143 11.05 7.18 -29.75
C ALA A 143 10.75 6.59 -28.36
N ILE A 144 11.69 6.63 -27.42
CA ILE A 144 11.52 6.14 -26.05
C ILE A 144 10.77 7.16 -25.16
N ALA A 145 10.95 8.46 -25.41
CA ALA A 145 10.41 9.53 -24.56
C ALA A 145 8.89 9.47 -24.30
N PRO A 146 8.00 9.19 -25.29
CA PRO A 146 6.57 9.10 -25.06
C PRO A 146 6.17 8.03 -24.03
N GLY A 147 6.87 6.89 -24.03
CA GLY A 147 6.63 5.82 -23.06
C GLY A 147 6.92 6.26 -21.62
N PHE A 148 8.07 6.90 -21.40
CA PHE A 148 8.42 7.49 -20.09
C PHE A 148 7.50 8.63 -19.69
N ALA A 149 7.07 9.46 -20.64
CA ALA A 149 6.13 10.54 -20.39
C ALA A 149 4.78 10.01 -19.88
N ARG A 150 4.24 8.99 -20.54
CA ARG A 150 2.99 8.33 -20.13
C ARG A 150 3.12 7.70 -18.75
N LEU A 151 4.19 6.95 -18.50
CA LEU A 151 4.44 6.31 -17.19
C LEU A 151 4.53 7.36 -16.07
N THR A 152 5.28 8.44 -16.31
CA THR A 152 5.42 9.55 -15.36
C THR A 152 4.09 10.23 -15.09
N GLN A 153 3.25 10.46 -16.10
CA GLN A 153 1.90 11.03 -15.92
C GLN A 153 1.02 10.15 -15.03
N THR A 154 1.01 8.83 -15.28
CA THR A 154 0.20 7.89 -14.51
C THR A 154 0.64 7.84 -13.05
N LEU A 155 1.95 7.74 -12.79
CA LEU A 155 2.49 7.67 -11.43
C LEU A 155 2.39 9.02 -10.69
N ALA A 156 2.61 10.13 -11.38
CA ALA A 156 2.42 11.45 -10.80
C ALA A 156 0.95 11.67 -10.40
N ALA A 157 0.00 11.19 -11.20
CA ALA A 157 -1.42 11.28 -10.89
C ALA A 157 -1.78 10.47 -9.62
N SER A 158 -1.27 9.24 -9.46
CA SER A 158 -1.56 8.42 -8.29
C SER A 158 -0.99 9.03 -6.99
N VAL A 159 0.22 9.59 -7.05
CA VAL A 159 0.85 10.26 -5.89
C VAL A 159 0.24 11.63 -5.60
N SER A 160 -0.27 12.32 -6.63
CA SER A 160 -0.88 13.64 -6.45
C SER A 160 -2.15 13.63 -5.60
N GLY A 161 -2.79 12.47 -5.41
CA GLY A 161 -3.93 12.31 -4.52
C GLY A 161 -3.58 12.15 -3.04
N ALA A 162 -2.30 12.05 -2.68
CA ALA A 162 -1.89 11.80 -1.30
C ALA A 162 -2.02 13.04 -0.40
N ASP A 163 -2.36 12.82 0.87
CA ASP A 163 -2.65 13.88 1.85
C ASP A 163 -1.49 14.87 2.03
N TYR A 164 -0.24 14.40 2.00
CA TYR A 164 0.94 15.27 2.12
C TYR A 164 1.13 16.20 0.90
N VAL A 165 0.69 15.80 -0.30
CA VAL A 165 0.71 16.65 -1.50
C VAL A 165 -0.41 17.69 -1.43
N SER A 166 -1.56 17.32 -0.88
CA SER A 166 -2.69 18.22 -0.62
C SER A 166 -2.33 19.26 0.45
N ALA A 167 -1.66 18.85 1.53
CA ALA A 167 -1.15 19.73 2.58
C ALA A 167 -0.13 20.74 2.04
N ALA A 168 0.84 20.30 1.23
CA ALA A 168 1.81 21.20 0.59
C ALA A 168 1.14 22.24 -0.33
N ARG A 169 0.04 21.86 -1.01
CA ARG A 169 -0.76 22.81 -1.82
C ARG A 169 -1.49 23.83 -0.95
N MET A 170 -2.07 23.42 0.17
CA MET A 170 -2.74 24.32 1.11
C MET A 170 -1.78 25.34 1.74
N LEU A 171 -0.53 24.93 1.98
CA LEU A 171 0.57 25.80 2.45
C LEU A 171 1.16 26.72 1.37
N GLY A 172 0.54 26.80 0.18
CA GLY A 172 0.97 27.70 -0.88
C GLY A 172 2.28 27.29 -1.58
N VAL A 173 2.77 26.07 -1.40
CA VAL A 173 4.02 25.61 -2.04
C VAL A 173 3.82 25.58 -3.57
N PRO A 174 4.73 26.17 -4.36
CA PRO A 174 4.57 26.23 -5.81
C PRO A 174 4.62 24.82 -6.44
N ARG A 175 3.76 24.55 -7.42
CA ARG A 175 3.60 23.23 -8.07
C ARG A 175 4.90 22.59 -8.55
N ARG A 176 5.85 23.40 -9.07
CA ARG A 176 7.18 22.94 -9.49
C ARG A 176 7.99 22.35 -8.33
N ARG A 177 7.89 22.93 -7.14
CA ARG A 177 8.59 22.49 -5.93
C ARG A 177 7.94 21.25 -5.34
N ILE A 178 6.60 21.16 -5.43
CA ILE A 178 5.87 19.95 -5.08
C ILE A 178 6.29 18.78 -5.99
N MET A 179 6.34 19.01 -7.30
CA MET A 179 6.77 18.01 -8.26
C MET A 179 8.20 17.51 -7.97
N ALA A 180 9.16 18.44 -7.83
CA ALA A 180 10.56 18.08 -7.63
C ALA A 180 10.86 17.44 -6.26
N ARG A 181 10.18 17.89 -5.19
CA ARG A 181 10.51 17.48 -3.81
C ARG A 181 9.60 16.37 -3.26
N HIS A 182 8.37 16.25 -3.75
CA HIS A 182 7.37 15.35 -3.18
C HIS A 182 6.80 14.33 -4.16
N VAL A 183 6.81 14.58 -5.48
CA VAL A 183 6.24 13.62 -6.44
C VAL A 183 7.33 12.79 -7.11
N LEU A 184 8.30 13.43 -7.78
CA LEU A 184 9.39 12.74 -8.50
C LEU A 184 10.16 11.73 -7.62
N PRO A 185 10.60 12.06 -6.39
CA PRO A 185 11.29 11.10 -5.54
C PRO A 185 10.44 9.87 -5.19
N ASN A 186 9.12 10.05 -5.04
CA ASN A 186 8.19 8.97 -4.69
C ASN A 186 7.78 8.08 -5.87
N ILE A 187 8.08 8.50 -7.11
CA ILE A 187 7.86 7.70 -8.32
C ILE A 187 9.17 7.27 -9.00
N ALA A 188 10.32 7.64 -8.41
CA ALA A 188 11.64 7.37 -8.98
C ALA A 188 11.93 5.88 -9.12
N GLU A 189 11.47 5.07 -8.16
CA GLU A 189 11.69 3.62 -8.17
C GLU A 189 11.09 2.95 -9.43
N PRO A 190 9.79 3.07 -9.75
CA PRO A 190 9.25 2.60 -11.02
C PRO A 190 9.96 3.12 -12.28
N LEU A 191 10.41 4.38 -12.27
CA LEU A 191 11.10 4.98 -13.41
C LEU A 191 12.51 4.40 -13.62
N ILE A 192 13.25 4.15 -12.55
CA ILE A 192 14.58 3.52 -12.57
C ILE A 192 14.46 2.07 -13.07
N LEU A 193 13.41 1.35 -12.66
CA LEU A 193 13.16 -0.01 -13.14
C LEU A 193 12.90 -0.02 -14.64
N ASN A 194 12.03 0.85 -15.13
CA ASN A 194 11.71 0.95 -16.55
C ASN A 194 12.93 1.35 -17.41
N LEU A 195 13.91 2.07 -16.83
CA LEU A 195 15.18 2.41 -17.49
C LEU A 195 15.94 1.18 -17.98
N THR A 196 15.97 0.12 -17.17
CA THR A 196 16.70 -1.12 -17.52
C THR A 196 16.04 -1.88 -18.67
N GLN A 197 14.71 -1.93 -18.70
CA GLN A 197 13.95 -2.50 -19.81
C GLN A 197 14.10 -1.66 -21.09
N ALA A 198 14.05 -0.34 -20.95
CA ALA A 198 14.25 0.58 -22.07
C ALA A 198 15.67 0.50 -22.66
N LEU A 199 16.69 0.18 -21.84
CA LEU A 199 18.06 -0.03 -22.31
C LEU A 199 18.17 -1.24 -23.24
N GLY A 200 17.53 -2.36 -22.89
CA GLY A 200 17.47 -3.53 -23.75
C GLY A 200 16.76 -3.25 -25.09
N GLY A 201 15.63 -2.52 -25.04
CA GLY A 201 14.91 -2.08 -26.23
C GLY A 201 15.71 -1.11 -27.11
N ALA A 202 16.42 -0.15 -26.50
CA ALA A 202 17.26 0.81 -27.22
C ALA A 202 18.40 0.12 -27.97
N LEU A 203 19.02 -0.88 -27.35
CA LEU A 203 20.09 -1.67 -27.96
C LEU A 203 19.60 -2.40 -29.21
N LEU A 204 18.45 -3.06 -29.12
CA LEU A 204 17.84 -3.75 -30.27
C LEU A 204 17.42 -2.76 -31.37
N GLY A 205 16.84 -1.62 -30.99
CA GLY A 205 16.44 -0.57 -31.93
C GLY A 205 17.64 0.05 -32.67
N LEU A 206 18.73 0.35 -31.96
CA LEU A 206 19.97 0.85 -32.57
C LEU A 206 20.60 -0.18 -33.50
N ALA A 207 20.67 -1.45 -33.10
CA ALA A 207 21.15 -2.52 -33.95
C ALA A 207 20.29 -2.64 -35.23
N GLY A 208 18.97 -2.55 -35.11
CA GLY A 208 18.04 -2.51 -36.23
C GLY A 208 18.26 -1.31 -37.16
N MET A 209 18.49 -0.11 -36.62
CA MET A 209 18.76 1.07 -37.45
C MET A 209 20.12 1.02 -38.14
N SER A 210 21.18 0.53 -37.47
CA SER A 210 22.47 0.28 -38.10
C SER A 210 22.37 -0.81 -39.17
N PHE A 211 21.53 -1.83 -38.95
CA PHE A 211 21.22 -2.85 -39.95
C PHE A 211 20.51 -2.27 -41.18
N LEU A 212 19.60 -1.31 -41.00
CA LEU A 212 18.92 -0.60 -42.09
C LEU A 212 19.79 0.48 -42.76
N GLY A 213 21.06 0.62 -42.36
CA GLY A 213 21.98 1.63 -42.91
C GLY A 213 21.74 3.05 -42.40
N LEU A 214 20.85 3.26 -41.43
CA LEU A 214 20.55 4.56 -40.83
C LEU A 214 21.39 4.86 -39.58
N GLY A 215 22.02 3.83 -39.01
CA GLY A 215 22.83 3.89 -37.80
C GLY A 215 24.31 4.19 -38.03
N VAL A 216 25.18 3.47 -37.32
CA VAL A 216 26.63 3.69 -37.33
C VAL A 216 27.22 3.49 -38.73
N GLN A 217 28.10 4.40 -39.15
CA GLN A 217 28.72 4.41 -40.47
C GLN A 217 30.23 4.15 -40.40
N PRO A 218 30.84 3.56 -41.45
CA PRO A 218 32.29 3.41 -41.56
C PRO A 218 33.03 4.76 -41.40
N PRO A 219 34.20 4.80 -40.74
CA PRO A 219 35.01 3.65 -40.30
C PRO A 219 34.55 3.01 -38.97
N SER A 220 33.64 3.65 -38.23
CA SER A 220 33.10 3.09 -36.98
C SER A 220 32.16 1.91 -37.23
N PHE A 221 32.07 0.99 -36.25
CA PHE A 221 31.24 -0.20 -36.35
C PHE A 221 30.59 -0.56 -35.01
N ASP A 222 29.34 -0.99 -35.06
CA ASP A 222 28.57 -1.54 -33.96
C ASP A 222 28.00 -2.91 -34.37
N TRP A 223 27.33 -3.63 -33.46
CA TRP A 223 26.78 -4.94 -33.81
C TRP A 223 25.78 -4.93 -34.97
N GLY A 224 24.97 -3.87 -35.09
CA GLY A 224 24.01 -3.76 -36.20
C GLY A 224 24.68 -3.53 -37.55
N ARG A 225 25.76 -2.75 -37.60
CA ARG A 225 26.56 -2.56 -38.82
C ARG A 225 27.28 -3.84 -39.22
N LEU A 226 27.89 -4.54 -38.27
CA LEU A 226 28.52 -5.84 -38.54
C LEU A 226 27.51 -6.86 -39.08
N LEU A 227 26.28 -6.84 -38.55
CA LEU A 227 25.19 -7.67 -39.06
C LEU A 227 24.83 -7.32 -40.51
N PHE A 228 24.74 -6.03 -40.84
CA PHE A 228 24.49 -5.57 -42.22
C PHE A 228 25.59 -6.04 -43.17
N ASP A 229 26.86 -5.87 -42.80
CA ASP A 229 28.01 -6.26 -43.60
C ASP A 229 28.10 -7.78 -43.83
N GLY A 230 27.63 -8.58 -42.85
CA GLY A 230 27.56 -10.04 -42.94
C GLY A 230 26.33 -10.58 -43.68
N PHE A 231 25.24 -9.81 -43.74
CA PHE A 231 23.93 -10.29 -44.22
C PHE A 231 23.97 -10.74 -45.67
N GLY A 232 24.69 -10.04 -46.55
CA GLY A 232 24.85 -10.42 -47.96
C GLY A 232 25.49 -11.79 -48.17
N ARG A 233 26.12 -12.36 -47.14
CA ARG A 233 26.80 -13.66 -47.16
C ARG A 233 26.16 -14.72 -46.27
N ILE A 234 24.93 -14.48 -45.80
CA ILE A 234 24.26 -15.40 -44.88
C ILE A 234 24.12 -16.82 -45.45
N TYR A 235 23.97 -16.96 -46.76
CA TYR A 235 23.84 -18.25 -47.44
C TYR A 235 25.17 -18.97 -47.70
N SER A 236 26.29 -18.24 -47.74
CA SER A 236 27.61 -18.82 -48.04
C SER A 236 28.49 -18.99 -46.81
N THR A 237 28.44 -18.06 -45.87
CA THR A 237 29.26 -18.05 -44.65
C THR A 237 28.41 -17.53 -43.48
N PRO A 238 27.43 -18.33 -43.00
CA PRO A 238 26.44 -17.87 -42.01
C PRO A 238 27.08 -17.41 -40.69
N ALA A 239 28.25 -17.97 -40.32
CA ALA A 239 28.98 -17.61 -39.10
C ALA A 239 29.28 -16.10 -38.98
N VAL A 240 29.55 -15.43 -40.10
CA VAL A 240 29.87 -13.99 -40.15
C VAL A 240 28.69 -13.12 -39.72
N ALA A 241 27.46 -13.52 -40.09
CA ALA A 241 26.23 -12.81 -39.71
C ALA A 241 25.71 -13.26 -38.34
N LEU A 242 25.88 -14.53 -37.99
CA LEU A 242 25.39 -15.11 -36.73
C LEU A 242 26.10 -14.53 -35.51
N GLY A 243 27.40 -14.25 -35.58
CA GLY A 243 28.17 -13.68 -34.46
C GLY A 243 27.57 -12.39 -33.89
N PRO A 244 27.46 -11.32 -34.69
CA PRO A 244 26.80 -10.07 -34.27
C PRO A 244 25.34 -10.27 -33.85
N ALA A 245 24.58 -11.15 -34.54
CA ALA A 245 23.18 -11.43 -34.19
C ALA A 245 23.03 -12.05 -32.80
N VAL A 246 23.88 -13.03 -32.46
CA VAL A 246 23.91 -13.66 -31.14
C VAL A 246 24.28 -12.64 -30.07
N ALA A 247 25.25 -11.75 -30.33
CA ALA A 247 25.62 -10.70 -29.39
C ALA A 247 24.45 -9.75 -29.08
N VAL A 248 23.69 -9.32 -30.10
CA VAL A 248 22.49 -8.49 -29.93
C VAL A 248 21.38 -9.24 -29.19
N ALA A 249 21.16 -10.52 -29.50
CA ALA A 249 20.13 -11.33 -28.84
C ALA A 249 20.43 -11.55 -27.35
N LEU A 250 21.68 -11.93 -27.03
CA LEU A 250 22.12 -12.10 -25.64
C LEU A 250 21.99 -10.77 -24.88
N ALA A 251 22.41 -9.65 -25.49
CA ALA A 251 22.24 -8.32 -24.94
C ALA A 251 20.80 -7.99 -24.56
N GLY A 252 19.87 -8.15 -25.52
CA GLY A 252 18.46 -7.88 -25.31
C GLY A 252 17.86 -8.76 -24.20
N ILE A 253 18.20 -10.05 -24.17
CA ILE A 253 17.73 -10.98 -23.13
C ILE A 253 18.29 -10.61 -21.76
N GLY A 254 19.58 -10.29 -21.66
CA GLY A 254 20.25 -9.93 -20.42
C GLY A 254 19.62 -8.73 -19.74
N PHE A 255 19.45 -7.63 -20.48
CA PHE A 255 18.86 -6.41 -19.93
C PHE A 255 17.38 -6.56 -19.58
N ASN A 256 16.60 -7.32 -20.35
CA ASN A 256 15.20 -7.61 -20.00
C ASN A 256 15.09 -8.46 -18.73
N LEU A 257 15.88 -9.54 -18.61
CA LEU A 257 15.88 -10.38 -17.41
C LEU A 257 16.33 -9.61 -16.17
N LEU A 258 17.36 -8.76 -16.31
CA LEU A 258 17.82 -7.91 -15.22
C LEU A 258 16.73 -6.92 -14.77
N GLY A 259 16.01 -6.33 -15.72
CA GLY A 259 14.89 -5.43 -15.43
C GLY A 259 13.75 -6.10 -14.68
N ASP A 260 13.35 -7.31 -15.08
CA ASP A 260 12.31 -8.08 -14.38
C ASP A 260 12.68 -8.42 -12.94
N VAL A 261 13.95 -8.74 -12.69
CA VAL A 261 14.45 -9.09 -11.36
C VAL A 261 14.48 -7.86 -10.45
N LEU A 262 14.91 -6.72 -10.98
CA LEU A 262 14.86 -5.44 -10.27
C LEU A 262 13.41 -5.05 -9.98
N ALA A 263 12.49 -5.25 -10.94
CA ALA A 263 11.09 -4.90 -10.80
C ALA A 263 10.41 -5.67 -9.66
N ARG A 264 10.69 -6.99 -9.55
CA ARG A 264 10.20 -7.85 -8.47
C ARG A 264 10.82 -7.54 -7.11
N ALA A 265 12.04 -6.99 -7.08
CA ALA A 265 12.69 -6.56 -5.85
C ALA A 265 12.03 -5.32 -5.26
N ALA A 266 11.62 -4.39 -6.12
CA ALA A 266 10.96 -3.14 -5.78
C ALA A 266 9.49 -3.31 -5.35
N SER A 267 8.77 -4.28 -5.93
CA SER A 267 7.35 -4.52 -5.57
C SER A 267 7.15 -5.13 -4.18
N ARG A 268 8.23 -5.40 -3.42
CA ARG A 268 8.16 -5.84 -2.03
C ARG A 268 8.33 -4.65 -1.09
N THR A 269 7.25 -3.90 -0.87
CA THR A 269 7.13 -3.12 0.37
C THR A 269 7.15 -4.13 1.53
N ALA A 270 8.27 -4.18 2.24
CA ALA A 270 8.34 -4.93 3.49
C ALA A 270 7.41 -4.23 4.49
N VAL A 271 6.28 -4.86 4.82
CA VAL A 271 5.56 -4.54 6.05
C VAL A 271 6.52 -4.87 7.19
N PRO A 272 6.98 -3.89 8.00
CA PRO A 272 7.85 -4.18 9.14
C PRO A 272 7.14 -5.17 10.07
N ALA A 273 7.88 -6.13 10.62
CA ALA A 273 7.40 -6.98 11.70
C ALA A 273 6.82 -6.08 12.81
N GLY A 274 5.63 -6.40 13.31
CA GLY A 274 4.89 -5.54 14.23
C GLY A 274 5.70 -5.34 15.52
N LYS A 275 6.30 -4.16 15.70
CA LYS A 275 7.02 -3.81 16.92
C LYS A 275 6.13 -4.08 18.14
N ALA A 276 6.71 -4.64 19.21
CA ALA A 276 6.02 -4.76 20.48
C ALA A 276 5.55 -3.37 20.94
N VAL A 277 4.36 -3.31 21.53
CA VAL A 277 3.77 -2.09 22.10
C VAL A 277 4.74 -1.59 23.20
N PRO A 278 5.39 -0.43 23.04
CA PRO A 278 6.24 0.12 24.08
C PRO A 278 5.40 0.36 25.34
N ARG A 279 5.89 -0.08 26.50
CA ARG A 279 5.20 0.16 27.78
C ARG A 279 5.31 1.64 28.12
N ALA A 280 4.18 2.29 28.42
CA ALA A 280 4.21 3.61 29.02
C ALA A 280 4.84 3.49 30.41
N VAL A 281 5.82 4.36 30.74
CA VAL A 281 6.38 4.43 32.08
C VAL A 281 5.37 5.17 32.97
N SER A 282 4.44 4.43 33.58
CA SER A 282 3.57 4.97 34.62
C SER A 282 4.31 5.01 35.96
N ALA A 283 4.02 6.02 36.79
CA ALA A 283 4.56 6.11 38.13
C ALA A 283 4.18 4.85 38.96
N PRO A 284 5.14 4.21 39.65
CA PRO A 284 4.86 3.03 40.47
C PRO A 284 3.89 3.39 41.61
N GLY A 285 2.71 2.74 41.62
CA GLY A 285 1.67 2.93 42.64
C GLY A 285 0.31 3.45 42.12
N ALA A 286 0.22 3.93 40.88
CA ALA A 286 -1.03 4.51 40.33
C ALA A 286 -1.96 3.49 39.63
N LEU A 287 -1.47 2.29 39.31
CA LEU A 287 -2.27 1.24 38.68
C LEU A 287 -2.85 0.36 39.76
N GLY A 288 -4.19 0.31 39.87
CA GLY A 288 -4.88 -0.63 40.75
C GLY A 288 -4.52 -2.09 40.47
N GLU A 289 -4.86 -2.97 41.42
CA GLU A 289 -4.67 -4.41 41.24
C GLU A 289 -5.35 -4.88 39.94
N PRO A 290 -4.69 -5.76 39.16
CA PRO A 290 -5.28 -6.27 37.94
C PRO A 290 -6.57 -7.02 38.25
N ASP A 291 -7.63 -6.71 37.53
CA ASP A 291 -8.87 -7.47 37.62
C ASP A 291 -8.65 -8.84 36.97
N PRO A 292 -8.64 -9.94 37.74
CA PRO A 292 -8.36 -11.27 37.19
C PRO A 292 -9.53 -11.82 36.37
N GLU A 293 -10.74 -11.28 36.53
CA GLU A 293 -11.94 -11.75 35.82
C GLU A 293 -12.18 -11.01 34.50
N ALA A 294 -11.57 -9.83 34.31
CA ALA A 294 -11.72 -9.05 33.09
C ALA A 294 -11.19 -9.79 31.85
N VAL A 295 -12.01 -9.85 30.78
CA VAL A 295 -11.60 -10.37 29.48
C VAL A 295 -10.66 -9.40 28.78
N LEU A 296 -10.96 -8.10 28.86
CA LEU A 296 -10.13 -7.04 28.32
C LEU A 296 -9.80 -6.05 29.44
N GLU A 297 -8.53 -5.74 29.61
CA GLU A 297 -8.09 -4.65 30.48
C GLU A 297 -7.14 -3.73 29.71
N VAL A 298 -7.53 -2.46 29.61
CA VAL A 298 -6.78 -1.40 28.95
C VAL A 298 -6.52 -0.30 29.97
N ARG A 299 -5.26 0.06 30.20
CA ARG A 299 -4.85 1.17 31.05
C ARG A 299 -3.89 2.10 30.31
N ASP A 300 -4.23 3.39 30.30
CA ASP A 300 -3.46 4.48 29.70
C ASP A 300 -3.06 4.24 28.24
N LEU A 301 -3.96 3.68 27.44
CA LEU A 301 -3.74 3.45 26.02
C LEU A 301 -3.58 4.76 25.27
N THR A 302 -2.48 4.86 24.53
CA THR A 302 -2.09 6.01 23.74
C THR A 302 -1.72 5.55 22.34
N VAL A 303 -2.20 6.27 21.33
CA VAL A 303 -1.83 6.05 19.92
C VAL A 303 -1.27 7.35 19.38
N THR A 304 -0.02 7.33 18.92
CA THR A 304 0.71 8.51 18.44
C THR A 304 1.18 8.28 17.01
N PHE A 305 1.09 9.32 16.19
CA PHE A 305 1.62 9.35 14.83
C PHE A 305 2.78 10.36 14.72
N PRO A 306 3.67 10.23 13.73
CA PRO A 306 4.71 11.22 13.46
C PRO A 306 4.14 12.63 13.33
N GLY A 307 4.88 13.61 13.83
CA GLY A 307 4.40 14.99 13.95
C GLY A 307 3.72 15.31 15.29
N GLY A 308 3.80 14.40 16.28
CA GLY A 308 3.32 14.63 17.65
C GLY A 308 1.80 14.49 17.82
N VAL A 309 1.10 14.05 16.78
CA VAL A 309 -0.36 13.92 16.79
C VAL A 309 -0.73 12.66 17.58
N THR A 310 -1.59 12.82 18.59
CA THR A 310 -1.98 11.71 19.47
C THR A 310 -3.50 11.57 19.52
N PRO A 311 -4.12 10.82 18.59
CA PRO A 311 -5.58 10.69 18.51
C PRO A 311 -6.24 9.92 19.66
N VAL A 312 -5.50 9.04 20.35
CA VAL A 312 -5.96 8.33 21.56
C VAL A 312 -4.98 8.67 22.69
N ARG A 313 -5.47 9.22 23.80
CA ARG A 313 -4.65 9.96 24.80
C ARG A 313 -4.89 9.47 26.23
N GLY A 314 -4.43 8.26 26.55
CA GLY A 314 -4.55 7.66 27.89
C GLY A 314 -5.95 7.13 28.14
N LEU A 315 -6.47 6.30 27.22
CA LEU A 315 -7.75 5.63 27.38
C LEU A 315 -7.61 4.43 28.31
N SER A 316 -8.50 4.33 29.29
CA SER A 316 -8.57 3.23 30.24
C SER A 316 -9.99 2.67 30.24
N LEU A 317 -10.13 1.35 30.08
CA LEU A 317 -11.39 0.62 30.14
C LEU A 317 -11.17 -0.85 30.48
N THR A 318 -12.17 -1.50 31.05
CA THR A 318 -12.20 -2.95 31.30
C THR A 318 -13.45 -3.55 30.67
N VAL A 319 -13.44 -4.83 30.30
CA VAL A 319 -14.66 -5.50 29.83
C VAL A 319 -14.74 -6.87 30.51
N ALA A 320 -15.82 -7.08 31.25
CA ALA A 320 -16.07 -8.31 31.98
C ALA A 320 -16.59 -9.43 31.06
N PRO A 321 -16.49 -10.71 31.47
CA PRO A 321 -17.04 -11.83 30.71
C PRO A 321 -18.55 -11.69 30.50
N GLY A 322 -19.03 -11.93 29.27
CA GLY A 322 -20.44 -11.76 28.91
C GLY A 322 -20.96 -10.32 28.88
N GLU A 323 -20.13 -9.34 29.25
CA GLU A 323 -20.50 -7.93 29.23
C GLU A 323 -20.42 -7.36 27.82
N ILE A 324 -21.40 -6.52 27.48
CA ILE A 324 -21.38 -5.67 26.27
C ILE A 324 -21.16 -4.23 26.70
N VAL A 325 -20.00 -3.67 26.37
CA VAL A 325 -19.62 -2.29 26.67
C VAL A 325 -19.69 -1.47 25.39
N GLY A 326 -20.48 -0.39 25.43
CA GLY A 326 -20.56 0.59 24.35
C GLY A 326 -19.41 1.60 24.43
N LEU A 327 -18.71 1.87 23.33
CA LEU A 327 -17.77 2.99 23.21
C LEU A 327 -18.32 3.99 22.19
N VAL A 328 -18.75 5.17 22.67
CA VAL A 328 -19.44 6.18 21.85
C VAL A 328 -18.71 7.51 21.80
N GLY A 329 -19.04 8.31 20.80
CA GLY A 329 -18.52 9.66 20.62
C GLY A 329 -18.61 10.13 19.16
N GLU A 330 -18.32 11.40 18.92
CA GLU A 330 -18.29 12.02 17.60
C GLU A 330 -17.28 11.33 16.65
N SER A 331 -17.46 11.48 15.35
CA SER A 331 -16.50 11.01 14.36
C SER A 331 -15.13 11.69 14.60
N GLY A 332 -14.05 10.91 14.59
CA GLY A 332 -12.72 11.41 14.92
C GLY A 332 -12.40 11.46 16.43
N SER A 333 -13.25 10.94 17.32
CA SER A 333 -12.96 10.87 18.75
C SER A 333 -11.90 9.82 19.14
N GLY A 334 -11.53 8.90 18.24
CA GLY A 334 -10.48 7.89 18.45
C GLY A 334 -10.97 6.45 18.70
N LYS A 335 -12.28 6.17 18.55
CA LYS A 335 -12.90 4.86 18.82
C LYS A 335 -12.34 3.73 17.95
N SER A 336 -12.36 3.88 16.64
CA SER A 336 -11.84 2.87 15.69
C SER A 336 -10.33 2.66 15.83
N LEU A 337 -9.58 3.72 16.18
CA LEU A 337 -8.15 3.61 16.49
C LEU A 337 -7.91 2.87 17.82
N THR A 338 -8.80 3.03 18.81
CA THR A 338 -8.76 2.27 20.06
C THR A 338 -8.97 0.78 19.79
N ALA A 339 -9.98 0.42 18.99
CA ALA A 339 -10.19 -0.95 18.54
C ALA A 339 -8.99 -1.52 17.77
N SER A 340 -8.46 -0.74 16.83
CA SER A 340 -7.27 -1.12 16.05
C SER A 340 -6.04 -1.33 16.94
N ALA A 341 -5.86 -0.51 17.97
CA ALA A 341 -4.77 -0.65 18.92
C ALA A 341 -4.89 -1.93 19.77
N ILE A 342 -6.08 -2.25 20.27
CA ILE A 342 -6.35 -3.49 20.99
C ILE A 342 -6.09 -4.71 20.09
N GLY A 343 -6.50 -4.64 18.82
CA GLY A 343 -6.29 -5.71 17.84
C GLY A 343 -4.88 -5.81 17.25
N GLY A 344 -3.97 -4.88 17.58
CA GLY A 344 -2.63 -4.82 16.97
C GLY A 344 -2.66 -4.46 15.47
N LEU A 345 -3.65 -3.69 15.03
CA LEU A 345 -3.95 -3.33 13.64
C LEU A 345 -3.73 -1.84 13.33
N VAL A 346 -3.07 -1.08 14.21
CA VAL A 346 -2.81 0.34 13.97
C VAL A 346 -1.92 0.51 12.72
N PRO A 347 -2.32 1.35 11.76
CA PRO A 347 -1.58 1.53 10.53
C PRO A 347 -0.22 2.18 10.80
N TYR A 348 0.82 1.70 10.12
CA TYR A 348 2.12 2.37 10.10
C TYR A 348 1.97 3.78 9.48
N PRO A 349 2.63 4.83 10.01
CA PRO A 349 3.65 4.84 11.07
C PRO A 349 3.14 5.07 12.50
N GLY A 350 1.88 4.71 12.81
CA GLY A 350 1.33 4.84 14.16
C GLY A 350 2.03 3.94 15.19
N GLU A 351 2.25 4.50 16.38
CA GLU A 351 2.83 3.82 17.54
C GLU A 351 1.78 3.70 18.64
N VAL A 352 1.66 2.50 19.21
CA VAL A 352 0.74 2.20 20.31
C VAL A 352 1.55 2.08 21.58
N SER A 353 1.13 2.75 22.65
CA SER A 353 1.71 2.65 23.99
C SER A 353 0.60 2.46 25.01
N ALA A 354 0.81 1.62 26.02
CA ALA A 354 -0.14 1.43 27.12
C ALA A 354 0.62 1.14 28.40
N ALA A 355 0.03 1.50 29.54
CA ALA A 355 0.55 1.10 30.85
C ALA A 355 0.24 -0.39 31.12
N ARG A 356 -0.94 -0.84 30.68
CA ARG A 356 -1.37 -2.25 30.74
C ARG A 356 -2.33 -2.54 29.59
N LEU A 357 -2.10 -3.63 28.86
CA LEU A 357 -3.01 -4.10 27.81
C LEU A 357 -3.12 -5.62 27.90
N ARG A 358 -4.14 -6.12 28.60
CA ARG A 358 -4.35 -7.55 28.83
C ARG A 358 -5.58 -8.07 28.10
N LEU A 359 -5.43 -9.26 27.53
CA LEU A 359 -6.52 -10.04 26.94
C LEU A 359 -6.55 -11.41 27.61
N CYS A 360 -7.68 -11.79 28.20
CA CYS A 360 -7.85 -13.05 28.93
C CYS A 360 -6.75 -13.27 29.99
N GLY A 361 -6.45 -12.23 30.77
CA GLY A 361 -5.38 -12.24 31.77
C GLY A 361 -3.94 -12.23 31.22
N THR A 362 -3.73 -12.26 29.90
CA THR A 362 -2.39 -12.26 29.29
C THR A 362 -2.02 -10.86 28.81
N ASP A 363 -0.84 -10.34 29.20
CA ASP A 363 -0.37 -9.03 28.75
C ASP A 363 0.14 -9.09 27.29
N LEU A 364 -0.48 -8.31 26.41
CA LEU A 364 -0.14 -8.27 24.99
C LEU A 364 1.21 -7.58 24.70
N GLY A 365 1.69 -6.73 25.61
CA GLY A 365 2.96 -6.03 25.48
C GLY A 365 4.17 -6.93 25.72
N GLU A 366 4.02 -7.95 26.57
CA GLU A 366 5.12 -8.86 26.96
C GLU A 366 5.22 -10.10 26.06
N LEU A 367 4.17 -10.40 25.28
CA LEU A 367 4.15 -11.56 24.40
C LEU A 367 5.06 -11.39 23.16
N PRO A 368 5.85 -12.42 22.80
CA PRO A 368 6.48 -12.51 21.49
C PRO A 368 5.46 -12.34 20.36
N GLU A 369 5.87 -11.72 19.25
CA GLU A 369 4.96 -11.38 18.14
C GLU A 369 4.15 -12.59 17.63
N GLN A 370 4.77 -13.76 17.55
CA GLN A 370 4.12 -14.99 17.08
C GLN A 370 3.02 -15.46 18.03
N GLU A 371 3.27 -15.42 19.34
CA GLU A 371 2.29 -15.81 20.36
C GLU A 371 1.16 -14.80 20.46
N ARG A 372 1.49 -13.50 20.41
CA ARG A 372 0.51 -12.42 20.33
C ARG A 372 -0.41 -12.58 19.13
N ARG A 373 0.14 -12.88 17.95
CA ARG A 373 -0.63 -13.12 16.72
C ARG A 373 -1.53 -14.34 16.83
N LYS A 374 -1.05 -15.42 17.48
CA LYS A 374 -1.87 -16.61 17.73
C LYS A 374 -3.03 -16.30 18.67
N LEU A 375 -2.76 -15.65 19.80
CA LEU A 375 -3.76 -15.25 20.78
C LEU A 375 -4.83 -14.35 20.16
N LEU A 376 -4.42 -13.29 19.46
CA LEU A 376 -5.35 -12.39 18.77
C LEU A 376 -6.15 -13.12 17.69
N GLY A 377 -5.52 -13.99 16.90
CA GLY A 377 -6.21 -14.75 15.84
C GLY A 377 -7.20 -15.82 16.35
N THR A 378 -7.15 -16.19 17.63
CA THR A 378 -8.08 -17.20 18.21
C THR A 378 -9.08 -16.63 19.21
N SER A 379 -8.67 -15.63 19.98
CA SER A 379 -9.39 -15.12 21.16
C SER A 379 -10.01 -13.74 20.94
N LEU A 380 -9.66 -13.04 19.86
CA LEU A 380 -10.27 -11.78 19.45
C LEU A 380 -11.00 -11.96 18.11
N ALA A 381 -12.27 -11.54 18.06
CA ALA A 381 -13.00 -11.35 16.83
C ALA A 381 -13.14 -9.84 16.55
N MET A 382 -12.79 -9.43 15.33
CA MET A 382 -12.92 -8.04 14.90
C MET A 382 -13.99 -7.96 13.79
N VAL A 383 -14.98 -7.10 13.98
CA VAL A 383 -16.00 -6.77 12.97
C VAL A 383 -15.80 -5.30 12.59
N PHE A 384 -15.29 -5.06 11.39
CA PHE A 384 -14.97 -3.71 10.91
C PHE A 384 -16.20 -2.97 10.36
N GLN A 385 -16.06 -1.64 10.24
CA GLN A 385 -17.09 -0.71 9.76
C GLN A 385 -17.58 -1.00 8.33
N ASP A 386 -16.68 -1.44 7.44
CA ASP A 386 -17.02 -1.76 6.04
C ASP A 386 -16.83 -3.26 5.73
N PRO A 387 -17.92 -4.04 5.62
CA PRO A 387 -17.83 -5.43 5.20
C PRO A 387 -17.29 -5.63 3.77
N MET A 388 -17.42 -4.65 2.87
CA MET A 388 -16.86 -4.76 1.51
C MET A 388 -15.34 -4.69 1.52
N ALA A 389 -14.76 -3.86 2.38
CA ALA A 389 -13.31 -3.81 2.57
C ALA A 389 -12.75 -5.05 3.29
N SER A 390 -13.59 -5.74 4.07
CA SER A 390 -13.20 -6.90 4.88
C SER A 390 -13.11 -8.22 4.11
N LEU A 391 -13.84 -8.35 2.98
CA LEU A 391 -13.83 -9.55 2.14
C LEU A 391 -13.12 -9.29 0.82
N ASN A 392 -12.18 -10.15 0.45
CA ASN A 392 -11.53 -10.09 -0.85
C ASN A 392 -12.54 -10.49 -1.97
N PRO A 393 -12.86 -9.58 -2.91
CA PRO A 393 -13.89 -9.81 -3.92
C PRO A 393 -13.51 -10.89 -4.94
N ALA A 394 -12.21 -11.18 -5.10
CA ALA A 394 -11.71 -12.22 -6.02
C ALA A 394 -11.80 -13.63 -5.43
N LEU A 395 -12.02 -13.77 -4.13
CA LEU A 395 -12.06 -15.06 -3.44
C LEU A 395 -13.49 -15.44 -3.06
N ARG A 396 -13.74 -16.75 -2.91
CA ARG A 396 -15.03 -17.26 -2.42
C ARG A 396 -15.15 -17.07 -0.91
N VAL A 397 -16.36 -16.77 -0.44
CA VAL A 397 -16.65 -16.45 0.98
C VAL A 397 -16.21 -17.60 1.89
N GLY A 398 -16.62 -18.83 1.60
CA GLY A 398 -16.29 -19.99 2.46
C GLY A 398 -14.79 -20.27 2.55
N GLY A 399 -14.02 -19.96 1.51
CA GLY A 399 -12.56 -20.09 1.53
C GLY A 399 -11.90 -19.10 2.49
N GLN A 400 -12.36 -17.85 2.48
CA GLN A 400 -11.88 -16.78 3.36
C GLN A 400 -12.21 -17.07 4.83
N LEU A 401 -13.42 -17.57 5.11
CA LEU A 401 -13.79 -17.99 6.47
C LEU A 401 -12.91 -19.17 6.93
N ALA A 402 -12.75 -20.19 6.09
CA ALA A 402 -11.97 -21.38 6.42
C ALA A 402 -10.48 -21.05 6.71
N GLU A 403 -9.93 -20.00 6.10
CA GLU A 403 -8.54 -19.57 6.29
C GLU A 403 -8.19 -19.39 7.77
N VAL A 404 -9.07 -18.76 8.55
CA VAL A 404 -8.88 -18.52 9.99
C VAL A 404 -8.57 -19.81 10.74
N ALA A 405 -9.39 -20.86 10.53
CA ALA A 405 -9.21 -22.14 11.19
C ALA A 405 -7.95 -22.88 10.68
N THR A 406 -7.62 -22.76 9.40
CA THR A 406 -6.40 -23.39 8.85
C THR A 406 -5.13 -22.74 9.38
N VAL A 407 -5.09 -21.40 9.48
CA VAL A 407 -3.90 -20.62 9.84
C VAL A 407 -3.69 -20.62 11.35
N HIS A 408 -4.73 -20.38 12.14
CA HIS A 408 -4.59 -20.15 13.58
C HIS A 408 -4.80 -21.41 14.43
N GLN A 409 -5.42 -22.45 13.88
CA GLN A 409 -5.80 -23.66 14.64
C GLN A 409 -5.31 -24.96 14.01
N GLY A 410 -4.62 -24.90 12.85
CA GLY A 410 -4.06 -26.08 12.20
C GLY A 410 -5.12 -27.06 11.65
N ALA A 411 -6.36 -26.61 11.45
CA ALA A 411 -7.42 -27.45 10.91
C ALA A 411 -7.13 -27.87 9.46
N SER A 412 -7.52 -29.10 9.09
CA SER A 412 -7.44 -29.52 7.69
C SER A 412 -8.39 -28.69 6.82
N ARG A 413 -8.12 -28.65 5.51
CA ARG A 413 -8.97 -27.92 4.55
C ARG A 413 -10.42 -28.41 4.55
N ALA A 414 -10.65 -29.69 4.80
CA ALA A 414 -11.99 -30.27 4.84
C ALA A 414 -12.74 -29.80 6.10
N GLU A 415 -12.12 -29.94 7.28
CA GLU A 415 -12.67 -29.49 8.56
C GLU A 415 -12.95 -27.99 8.57
N ALA A 416 -12.00 -27.19 8.07
CA ALA A 416 -12.14 -25.74 8.03
C ALA A 416 -13.30 -25.29 7.12
N ARG A 417 -13.53 -25.99 6.00
CA ARG A 417 -14.67 -25.72 5.11
C ARG A 417 -16.00 -26.12 5.73
N ALA A 418 -16.06 -27.29 6.37
CA ALA A 418 -17.26 -27.72 7.08
C ALA A 418 -17.62 -26.71 8.18
N ARG A 419 -16.62 -26.29 8.97
CA ARG A 419 -16.79 -25.26 9.99
C ARG A 419 -17.22 -23.91 9.42
N ALA A 420 -16.70 -23.50 8.27
CA ALA A 420 -17.13 -22.27 7.62
C ALA A 420 -18.62 -22.31 7.27
N VAL A 421 -19.12 -23.43 6.73
CA VAL A 421 -20.55 -23.63 6.46
C VAL A 421 -21.36 -23.62 7.75
N ASP A 422 -20.88 -24.27 8.81
CA ASP A 422 -21.55 -24.27 10.12
C ASP A 422 -21.63 -22.87 10.74
N ARG A 423 -20.57 -22.06 10.61
CA ARG A 423 -20.57 -20.67 11.08
C ARG A 423 -21.49 -19.78 10.27
N LEU A 424 -21.55 -19.95 8.94
CA LEU A 424 -22.54 -19.28 8.10
C LEU A 424 -23.98 -19.67 8.51
N ARG A 425 -24.21 -20.93 8.86
CA ARG A 425 -25.50 -21.40 9.39
C ARG A 425 -25.84 -20.74 10.74
N HIS A 426 -24.86 -20.65 11.65
CA HIS A 426 -25.04 -20.05 12.97
C HIS A 426 -25.44 -18.57 12.88
N VAL A 427 -24.84 -17.80 11.97
CA VAL A 427 -25.23 -16.40 11.71
C VAL A 427 -26.50 -16.24 10.87
N ARG A 428 -27.26 -17.33 10.66
CA ARG A 428 -28.53 -17.38 9.91
C ARG A 428 -28.41 -16.97 8.44
N ILE A 429 -27.32 -17.34 7.76
CA ILE A 429 -27.24 -17.20 6.30
C ILE A 429 -28.05 -18.33 5.62
N PRO A 430 -29.00 -18.01 4.72
CA PRO A 430 -29.78 -19.02 4.03
C PRO A 430 -28.91 -19.79 3.03
N GLU A 431 -29.16 -21.09 2.88
CA GLU A 431 -28.42 -21.99 2.00
C GLU A 431 -26.88 -21.88 2.21
N PRO A 432 -26.36 -22.05 3.43
CA PRO A 432 -24.97 -21.72 3.76
C PRO A 432 -23.95 -22.48 2.88
N ASP A 433 -24.23 -23.73 2.50
CA ASP A 433 -23.43 -24.51 1.55
C ASP A 433 -23.29 -23.84 0.19
N ARG A 434 -24.38 -23.25 -0.32
CA ARG A 434 -24.38 -22.51 -1.59
C ARG A 434 -23.64 -21.19 -1.43
N ARG A 435 -23.95 -20.42 -0.37
CA ARG A 435 -23.34 -19.10 -0.12
C ARG A 435 -21.84 -19.17 0.14
N ALA A 436 -21.36 -20.23 0.78
CA ALA A 436 -19.94 -20.50 0.96
C ALA A 436 -19.17 -20.60 -0.38
N ARG A 437 -19.84 -21.03 -1.46
CA ARG A 437 -19.24 -21.17 -2.80
C ARG A 437 -19.32 -19.90 -3.64
N GLN A 438 -20.01 -18.86 -3.15
CA GLN A 438 -20.16 -17.59 -3.84
C GLN A 438 -19.04 -16.60 -3.51
N HIS A 439 -18.87 -15.63 -4.40
CA HIS A 439 -18.05 -14.45 -4.19
C HIS A 439 -18.81 -13.37 -3.41
N PRO A 440 -18.12 -12.45 -2.70
CA PRO A 440 -18.77 -11.41 -1.91
C PRO A 440 -19.77 -10.56 -2.71
N HIS A 441 -19.47 -10.25 -3.97
CA HIS A 441 -20.34 -9.43 -4.83
C HIS A 441 -21.70 -10.09 -5.14
N GLU A 442 -21.82 -11.41 -4.95
CA GLU A 442 -23.07 -12.16 -5.13
C GLU A 442 -23.95 -12.21 -3.87
N LEU A 443 -23.47 -11.66 -2.75
CA LEU A 443 -24.20 -11.56 -1.47
C LEU A 443 -24.79 -10.16 -1.28
N SER A 444 -25.94 -10.07 -0.59
CA SER A 444 -26.49 -8.78 -0.13
C SER A 444 -25.61 -8.15 0.96
N GLY A 445 -25.76 -6.84 1.22
CA GLY A 445 -24.99 -6.15 2.26
C GLY A 445 -25.11 -6.82 3.65
N GLY A 446 -26.33 -7.14 4.07
CA GLY A 446 -26.56 -7.87 5.32
C GLY A 446 -25.98 -9.29 5.35
N MET A 447 -25.99 -10.01 4.21
CA MET A 447 -25.33 -11.32 4.12
C MET A 447 -23.80 -11.21 4.21
N ARG A 448 -23.21 -10.17 3.63
CA ARG A 448 -21.77 -9.89 3.77
C ARG A 448 -21.41 -9.59 5.22
N GLN A 449 -22.20 -8.76 5.90
CA GLN A 449 -21.98 -8.44 7.30
C GLN A 449 -22.06 -9.69 8.19
N ARG A 450 -23.08 -10.53 7.99
CA ARG A 450 -23.18 -11.82 8.67
C ARG A 450 -21.98 -12.73 8.36
N ALA A 451 -21.50 -12.75 7.12
CA ALA A 451 -20.33 -13.55 6.75
C ALA A 451 -19.04 -13.05 7.44
N VAL A 452 -18.86 -11.73 7.61
CA VAL A 452 -17.74 -11.15 8.38
C VAL A 452 -17.85 -11.49 9.87
N ILE A 453 -19.06 -11.43 10.45
CA ILE A 453 -19.29 -11.90 11.82
C ILE A 453 -18.95 -13.40 11.93
N ALA A 454 -19.44 -14.22 11.01
CA ALA A 454 -19.12 -15.65 10.97
C ALA A 454 -17.61 -15.91 10.85
N MET A 455 -16.88 -15.08 10.10
CA MET A 455 -15.42 -15.13 10.00
C MET A 455 -14.75 -14.89 11.35
N GLY A 456 -15.15 -13.85 12.09
CA GLY A 456 -14.65 -13.60 13.45
C GLY A 456 -14.97 -14.75 14.42
N LEU A 457 -16.11 -15.43 14.21
CA LEU A 457 -16.54 -16.58 15.01
C LEU A 457 -15.93 -17.91 14.57
N MET A 458 -15.12 -17.96 13.51
CA MET A 458 -14.40 -19.19 13.12
C MET A 458 -13.47 -19.69 14.24
N GLY A 459 -13.02 -18.75 15.07
CA GLY A 459 -12.30 -18.98 16.32
C GLY A 459 -13.15 -19.51 17.48
N THR A 460 -12.64 -19.27 18.68
CA THR A 460 -13.41 -19.31 19.94
C THR A 460 -13.16 -17.98 20.66
N PRO A 461 -13.63 -16.86 20.06
CA PRO A 461 -13.28 -15.54 20.56
C PRO A 461 -13.83 -15.35 21.97
N ARG A 462 -12.97 -14.83 22.86
CA ARG A 462 -13.35 -14.39 24.20
C ARG A 462 -13.75 -12.92 24.19
N LEU A 463 -13.21 -12.15 23.24
CA LEU A 463 -13.54 -10.75 23.01
C LEU A 463 -14.03 -10.55 21.57
N ILE A 464 -15.15 -9.86 21.42
CA ILE A 464 -15.66 -9.37 20.13
C ILE A 464 -15.54 -7.85 20.14
N ILE A 465 -14.80 -7.28 19.18
CA ILE A 465 -14.81 -5.84 18.94
C ILE A 465 -15.62 -5.60 17.68
N ALA A 466 -16.72 -4.86 17.84
CA ALA A 466 -17.61 -4.52 16.74
C ALA A 466 -17.54 -3.01 16.48
N ASP A 467 -16.78 -2.62 15.46
CA ASP A 467 -16.56 -1.24 15.06
C ASP A 467 -17.56 -0.80 14.01
N GLU A 468 -18.60 -0.08 14.45
CA GLU A 468 -19.69 0.39 13.60
C GLU A 468 -20.32 -0.72 12.73
N PRO A 469 -20.71 -1.87 13.31
CA PRO A 469 -21.06 -3.08 12.57
C PRO A 469 -22.39 -2.98 11.80
N THR A 470 -23.08 -1.85 11.89
CA THR A 470 -24.38 -1.61 11.26
C THR A 470 -24.38 -0.38 10.35
N THR A 471 -23.24 0.28 10.19
CA THR A 471 -23.12 1.43 9.28
C THR A 471 -23.42 0.99 7.85
N ALA A 472 -24.15 1.84 7.12
CA ALA A 472 -24.60 1.59 5.74
C ALA A 472 -25.54 0.39 5.53
N LEU A 473 -26.18 -0.12 6.59
CA LEU A 473 -27.26 -1.11 6.50
C LEU A 473 -28.63 -0.44 6.69
N ASP A 474 -29.68 -1.01 6.09
CA ASP A 474 -31.05 -0.57 6.36
C ASP A 474 -31.45 -0.93 7.80
N VAL A 475 -32.42 -0.18 8.36
CA VAL A 475 -32.87 -0.32 9.75
C VAL A 475 -33.33 -1.74 10.10
N THR A 476 -33.90 -2.48 9.14
CA THR A 476 -34.36 -3.85 9.38
C THR A 476 -33.17 -4.78 9.53
N VAL A 477 -32.21 -4.73 8.61
CA VAL A 477 -30.98 -5.53 8.67
C VAL A 477 -30.15 -5.15 9.89
N GLN A 478 -30.01 -3.87 10.21
CA GLN A 478 -29.32 -3.39 11.42
C GLN A 478 -29.85 -4.07 12.68
N ARG A 479 -31.17 -4.04 12.92
CA ARG A 479 -31.77 -4.72 14.09
C ARG A 479 -31.47 -6.21 14.12
N GLN A 480 -31.46 -6.87 12.97
CA GLN A 480 -31.13 -8.29 12.92
C GLN A 480 -29.65 -8.57 13.24
N ILE A 481 -28.73 -7.68 12.84
CA ILE A 481 -27.30 -7.78 13.17
C ILE A 481 -27.07 -7.53 14.67
N LEU A 482 -27.73 -6.53 15.26
CA LEU A 482 -27.63 -6.25 16.70
C LEU A 482 -28.15 -7.43 17.54
N ARG A 483 -29.28 -8.02 17.15
CA ARG A 483 -29.79 -9.25 17.78
C ARG A 483 -28.82 -10.41 17.66
N LEU A 484 -28.23 -10.62 16.48
CA LEU A 484 -27.22 -11.65 16.27
C LEU A 484 -26.00 -11.44 17.19
N LEU A 485 -25.48 -10.22 17.32
CA LEU A 485 -24.36 -9.93 18.22
C LEU A 485 -24.71 -10.23 19.68
N ARG A 486 -25.93 -9.88 20.11
CA ARG A 486 -26.42 -10.18 21.47
C ARG A 486 -26.53 -11.69 21.72
N GLU A 487 -27.11 -12.42 20.77
CA GLU A 487 -27.22 -13.89 20.83
C GLU A 487 -25.84 -14.53 20.89
N VAL A 488 -24.92 -14.14 20.01
CA VAL A 488 -23.55 -14.67 19.97
C VAL A 488 -22.80 -14.39 21.27
N THR A 489 -22.93 -13.17 21.82
CA THR A 489 -22.31 -12.80 23.11
C THR A 489 -22.86 -13.68 24.24
N GLY A 490 -24.19 -13.83 24.31
CA GLY A 490 -24.86 -14.62 25.36
C GLY A 490 -24.55 -16.13 25.28
N GLU A 491 -24.52 -16.70 24.08
CA GLU A 491 -24.24 -18.14 23.87
C GLU A 491 -22.77 -18.50 24.11
N SER A 492 -21.85 -17.62 23.72
CA SER A 492 -20.40 -17.88 23.84
C SER A 492 -19.80 -17.47 25.18
N GLY A 493 -20.50 -16.61 25.94
CA GLY A 493 -19.93 -15.94 27.12
C GLY A 493 -18.79 -14.97 26.78
N ALA A 494 -18.64 -14.61 25.50
CA ALA A 494 -17.66 -13.63 25.07
C ALA A 494 -17.99 -12.25 25.63
N ALA A 495 -16.96 -11.46 25.93
CA ALA A 495 -17.09 -10.03 26.14
C ALA A 495 -17.23 -9.32 24.79
N THR A 496 -17.98 -8.21 24.74
CA THR A 496 -18.15 -7.43 23.53
C THR A 496 -17.85 -5.96 23.78
N LEU A 497 -16.91 -5.39 23.02
CA LEU A 497 -16.71 -3.95 22.89
C LEU A 497 -17.44 -3.48 21.63
N PHE A 498 -18.57 -2.80 21.81
CA PHE A 498 -19.41 -2.30 20.73
C PHE A 498 -19.14 -0.82 20.50
N ILE A 499 -18.66 -0.45 19.31
CA ILE A 499 -18.36 0.93 18.96
C ILE A 499 -19.43 1.44 18.01
N SER A 500 -20.00 2.59 18.34
CA SER A 500 -21.03 3.24 17.54
C SER A 500 -20.96 4.76 17.71
N HIS A 501 -21.38 5.50 16.69
CA HIS A 501 -21.71 6.91 16.82
C HIS A 501 -23.21 7.12 17.10
N ASP A 502 -24.04 6.10 16.91
CA ASP A 502 -25.47 6.11 17.25
C ASP A 502 -25.65 5.63 18.71
N ILE A 503 -25.96 6.58 19.58
CA ILE A 503 -26.15 6.35 21.01
C ILE A 503 -27.49 5.66 21.33
N ALA A 504 -28.49 5.73 20.44
CA ALA A 504 -29.75 5.00 20.60
C ALA A 504 -29.53 3.50 20.45
N VAL A 505 -28.70 3.09 19.49
CA VAL A 505 -28.32 1.69 19.29
C VAL A 505 -27.54 1.13 20.49
N VAL A 506 -26.67 1.96 21.08
CA VAL A 506 -25.96 1.59 22.31
C VAL A 506 -26.94 1.37 23.47
N GLY A 507 -27.96 2.23 23.57
CA GLY A 507 -29.07 2.10 24.52
C GLY A 507 -29.80 0.76 24.48
N GLU A 508 -29.93 0.15 23.31
CA GLU A 508 -30.66 -1.12 23.13
C GLU A 508 -29.80 -2.37 23.45
N LEU A 509 -28.49 -2.29 23.20
CA LEU A 509 -27.59 -3.45 23.17
C LEU A 509 -26.64 -3.56 24.37
N CYS A 510 -26.13 -2.44 24.89
CA CYS A 510 -25.01 -2.43 25.83
C CYS A 510 -25.49 -2.47 27.29
N HIS A 511 -24.65 -2.97 28.19
CA HIS A 511 -24.89 -2.94 29.65
C HIS A 511 -24.42 -1.62 30.25
N ARG A 512 -23.28 -1.11 29.76
CA ARG A 512 -22.73 0.20 30.12
C ARG A 512 -22.13 0.88 28.90
N VAL A 513 -21.95 2.18 28.99
CA VAL A 513 -21.40 3.02 27.94
C VAL A 513 -20.22 3.84 28.44
N VAL A 514 -19.17 3.88 27.62
CA VAL A 514 -17.97 4.69 27.77
C VAL A 514 -18.03 5.77 26.68
N VAL A 515 -18.13 7.02 27.10
CA VAL A 515 -18.21 8.18 26.22
C VAL A 515 -16.81 8.74 26.02
N MET A 516 -16.40 8.84 24.76
CA MET A 516 -15.09 9.27 24.33
C MET A 516 -15.17 10.57 23.53
N TYR A 517 -14.37 11.55 23.93
CA TYR A 517 -14.22 12.84 23.24
C TYR A 517 -12.75 13.17 23.03
N ALA A 518 -12.38 13.53 21.80
CA ALA A 518 -11.02 13.98 21.44
C ALA A 518 -9.89 13.11 22.03
N GLY A 519 -10.00 11.79 21.87
CA GLY A 519 -8.98 10.84 22.32
C GLY A 519 -9.09 10.38 23.76
N ARG A 520 -10.08 10.84 24.54
CA ARG A 520 -10.16 10.62 25.99
C ARG A 520 -11.54 10.16 26.41
N VAL A 521 -11.60 9.30 27.42
CA VAL A 521 -12.85 9.00 28.13
C VAL A 521 -13.25 10.23 28.94
N VAL A 522 -14.50 10.67 28.76
CA VAL A 522 -15.09 11.80 29.47
C VAL A 522 -16.17 11.37 30.46
N GLU A 523 -16.79 10.23 30.20
CA GLU A 523 -17.83 9.69 31.08
C GLU A 523 -17.98 8.18 30.87
N GLU A 524 -18.32 7.47 31.94
CA GLU A 524 -18.65 6.06 31.95
C GLU A 524 -19.88 5.85 32.82
N LEU A 525 -20.95 5.25 32.30
CA LEU A 525 -22.21 5.10 33.02
C LEU A 525 -22.98 3.83 32.60
N PRO A 526 -23.85 3.29 33.47
CA PRO A 526 -24.77 2.22 33.10
C PRO A 526 -25.74 2.72 32.04
N VAL A 527 -26.13 1.85 31.12
CA VAL A 527 -26.98 2.24 29.99
C VAL A 527 -28.34 2.80 30.45
N GLU A 528 -28.85 2.33 31.59
CA GLU A 528 -30.13 2.74 32.17
C GLU A 528 -30.12 4.20 32.63
N LYS A 529 -28.94 4.74 32.91
CA LYS A 529 -28.75 6.14 33.27
C LYS A 529 -28.43 7.03 32.07
N LEU A 530 -28.27 6.48 30.87
CA LEU A 530 -27.79 7.25 29.72
C LEU A 530 -28.73 8.38 29.33
N ALA A 531 -30.03 8.13 29.34
CA ALA A 531 -31.04 9.11 28.89
C ALA A 531 -31.23 10.28 29.87
N SER A 532 -31.18 10.03 31.19
CA SER A 532 -31.57 11.01 32.21
C SER A 532 -30.49 11.33 33.24
N GLY A 533 -29.41 10.55 33.28
CA GLY A 533 -28.34 10.64 34.27
C GLY A 533 -26.97 10.95 33.67
N ALA A 534 -26.90 11.44 32.43
CA ALA A 534 -25.65 11.92 31.85
C ALA A 534 -25.14 13.16 32.60
N ALA A 535 -23.96 13.09 33.18
CA ALA A 535 -23.36 14.13 34.02
C ALA A 535 -22.41 15.05 33.24
N HIS A 536 -21.70 14.54 32.22
CA HIS A 536 -20.80 15.37 31.43
C HIS A 536 -21.61 16.19 30.40
N PRO A 537 -21.36 17.51 30.25
CA PRO A 537 -22.10 18.36 29.31
C PRO A 537 -22.07 17.84 27.86
N TYR A 538 -20.95 17.27 27.43
CA TYR A 538 -20.86 16.59 26.12
C TYR A 538 -21.82 15.40 25.98
N THR A 539 -21.89 14.52 26.99
CA THR A 539 -22.79 13.36 26.95
C THR A 539 -24.24 13.80 26.95
N ARG A 540 -24.59 14.82 27.74
CA ARG A 540 -25.92 15.44 27.72
C ARG A 540 -26.25 15.98 26.33
N ALA A 541 -25.31 16.67 25.69
CA ALA A 541 -25.49 17.20 24.35
C ALA A 541 -25.65 16.07 23.29
N LEU A 542 -24.90 14.97 23.41
CA LEU A 542 -25.07 13.80 22.54
C LEU A 542 -26.46 13.17 22.67
N VAL A 543 -26.95 13.00 23.90
CA VAL A 543 -28.28 12.42 24.17
C VAL A 543 -29.38 13.37 23.68
N ALA A 544 -29.25 14.67 23.96
CA ALA A 544 -30.23 15.68 23.53
C ALA A 544 -30.33 15.80 22.00
N SER A 545 -29.27 15.46 21.26
CA SER A 545 -29.28 15.44 19.80
C SER A 545 -30.08 14.29 19.18
N LEU A 546 -30.60 13.35 19.98
CA LEU A 546 -31.49 12.31 19.51
C LEU A 546 -32.96 12.75 19.59
N PRO A 547 -33.66 12.86 18.46
CA PRO A 547 -35.10 13.06 18.49
C PRO A 547 -35.82 11.78 18.93
N ASP A 548 -36.86 11.94 19.73
CA ASP A 548 -37.84 10.92 20.10
C ASP A 548 -39.24 11.24 19.53
N MET A 549 -40.25 10.45 19.92
CA MET A 549 -41.62 10.63 19.42
C MET A 549 -42.31 11.87 20.01
N ASP A 550 -41.84 12.37 21.15
CA ASP A 550 -42.38 13.53 21.86
C ASP A 550 -41.64 14.83 21.49
N THR A 551 -40.57 14.73 20.70
CA THR A 551 -39.77 15.86 20.22
C THR A 551 -40.60 16.78 19.35
N ASP A 552 -40.70 18.04 19.75
CA ASP A 552 -41.44 19.08 19.01
C ASP A 552 -40.80 19.33 17.63
N ARG A 553 -41.52 18.92 16.59
CA ARG A 553 -41.07 19.02 15.19
C ARG A 553 -41.07 20.45 14.66
N SER A 554 -41.62 21.42 15.40
CA SER A 554 -41.62 22.83 15.04
C SER A 554 -40.32 23.54 15.44
N LEU A 555 -39.54 22.96 16.36
CA LEU A 555 -38.26 23.50 16.80
C LEU A 555 -37.09 22.87 16.02
N PRO A 556 -35.98 23.61 15.83
CA PRO A 556 -34.75 23.02 15.32
C PRO A 556 -34.26 21.89 16.22
N LEU A 557 -33.76 20.80 15.63
CA LEU A 557 -33.14 19.71 16.38
C LEU A 557 -31.95 20.23 17.20
N ALA A 558 -31.85 19.77 18.44
CA ALA A 558 -30.71 20.08 19.28
C ALA A 558 -29.44 19.54 18.61
N SER A 559 -28.44 20.40 18.42
CA SER A 559 -27.16 20.06 17.82
C SER A 559 -26.03 20.58 18.68
N ILE A 560 -24.93 19.82 18.72
CA ILE A 560 -23.73 20.24 19.45
C ILE A 560 -22.98 21.26 18.59
N SER A 561 -22.97 22.52 19.03
CA SER A 561 -22.34 23.62 18.28
C SER A 561 -20.85 23.39 18.01
N GLY A 562 -20.38 23.84 16.84
CA GLY A 562 -18.97 23.77 16.43
C GLY A 562 -18.53 22.39 15.91
N HIS A 563 -17.22 22.21 15.74
CA HIS A 563 -16.62 20.95 15.29
C HIS A 563 -15.70 20.38 16.37
N GLN A 564 -15.47 19.07 16.34
CA GLN A 564 -14.47 18.47 17.20
C GLN A 564 -13.08 19.05 16.90
N PRO A 565 -12.28 19.44 17.91
CA PRO A 565 -10.92 19.93 17.69
C PRO A 565 -10.04 18.85 17.06
N SER A 566 -9.13 19.27 16.18
CA SER A 566 -8.14 18.38 15.58
C SER A 566 -7.22 17.83 16.67
N PRO A 567 -6.79 16.55 16.62
CA PRO A 567 -5.81 15.99 17.55
C PRO A 567 -4.50 16.80 17.67
N ALA A 568 -4.15 17.60 16.66
CA ALA A 568 -2.97 18.48 16.68
C ALA A 568 -3.17 19.79 17.48
N GLU A 569 -4.42 20.18 17.74
CA GLU A 569 -4.80 21.46 18.36
C GLU A 569 -5.19 21.29 19.84
N LEU A 570 -5.05 20.08 20.38
CA LEU A 570 -5.51 19.75 21.72
C LEU A 570 -4.55 20.26 22.80
N GLY A 571 -5.06 21.15 23.66
CA GLY A 571 -4.38 21.59 24.88
C GLY A 571 -4.41 20.56 26.03
N PRO A 572 -3.79 20.89 27.17
CA PRO A 572 -3.70 20.02 28.35
C PRO A 572 -5.03 19.86 29.10
N GLY A 573 -5.92 20.85 29.00
CA GLY A 573 -7.20 20.92 29.71
C GLY A 573 -8.34 20.07 29.13
N CYS A 574 -9.57 20.46 29.45
CA CYS A 574 -10.77 19.86 28.90
C CYS A 574 -10.92 20.23 27.41
N ALA A 575 -10.84 19.22 26.53
CA ALA A 575 -10.97 19.43 25.09
C ALA A 575 -12.36 19.92 24.67
N PHE A 576 -13.38 19.70 25.49
CA PHE A 576 -14.75 20.16 25.22
C PHE A 576 -15.01 21.59 25.69
N ALA A 577 -14.07 22.23 26.41
CA ALA A 577 -14.29 23.55 27.01
C ALA A 577 -14.74 24.63 26.02
N ALA A 578 -14.20 24.63 24.80
CA ALA A 578 -14.58 25.60 23.76
C ALA A 578 -16.03 25.45 23.25
N ARG A 579 -16.68 24.32 23.52
CA ARG A 579 -18.05 23.98 23.10
C ARG A 579 -18.99 23.78 24.31
N CYS A 580 -18.49 23.95 25.53
CA CYS A 580 -19.22 23.67 26.75
C CYS A 580 -19.86 24.93 27.31
N GLU A 581 -21.17 24.91 27.50
CA GLU A 581 -21.93 26.02 28.11
C GLU A 581 -21.58 26.26 29.58
N LEU A 582 -20.99 25.25 30.24
CA LEU A 582 -20.56 25.30 31.64
C LEU A 582 -19.03 25.52 31.79
N ALA A 583 -18.35 25.95 30.72
CA ALA A 583 -16.90 26.11 30.76
C ALA A 583 -16.47 27.20 31.77
N THR A 584 -15.61 26.84 32.71
CA THR A 584 -15.00 27.76 33.68
C THR A 584 -13.47 27.82 33.50
N GLY A 585 -12.80 28.74 34.19
CA GLY A 585 -11.32 28.84 34.15
C GLY A 585 -10.61 27.55 34.59
N ARG A 586 -11.25 26.71 35.42
CA ARG A 586 -10.70 25.42 35.86
C ARG A 586 -10.56 24.41 34.71
N CYS A 587 -11.32 24.58 33.63
CA CYS A 587 -11.25 23.70 32.45
C CYS A 587 -9.93 23.81 31.67
N ALA A 588 -9.08 24.79 31.99
CA ALA A 588 -7.70 24.83 31.50
C ALA A 588 -6.88 23.62 31.98
N GLU A 589 -7.28 23.00 33.09
CA GLU A 589 -6.77 21.72 33.59
C GLU A 589 -7.82 20.61 33.41
N ARG A 590 -7.36 19.40 33.13
CA ARG A 590 -8.26 18.24 32.98
C ARG A 590 -8.60 17.65 34.36
N PRO A 591 -9.89 17.48 34.69
CA PRO A 591 -10.27 16.68 35.84
C PRO A 591 -9.95 15.19 35.61
N PRO A 592 -9.50 14.46 36.65
CA PRO A 592 -9.43 13.01 36.57
C PRO A 592 -10.83 12.41 36.38
N LEU A 593 -10.89 11.18 35.88
CA LEU A 593 -12.15 10.43 35.83
C LEU A 593 -12.52 10.03 37.26
N ILE A 594 -13.51 10.69 37.85
CA ILE A 594 -13.92 10.53 39.25
C ILE A 594 -15.28 9.83 39.36
N PRO A 595 -15.53 9.08 40.45
CA PRO A 595 -16.85 8.50 40.71
C PRO A 595 -17.95 9.57 40.84
N TYR A 596 -19.07 9.36 40.14
CA TYR A 596 -20.28 10.17 40.18
C TYR A 596 -21.48 9.29 40.57
N GLY A 597 -21.58 9.00 41.87
CA GLY A 597 -22.55 8.02 42.38
C GLY A 597 -22.14 6.57 42.12
N LYS A 598 -23.13 5.66 42.04
CA LYS A 598 -22.89 4.21 41.90
C LYS A 598 -22.68 3.81 40.44
N ALA A 599 -21.55 3.13 40.18
CA ALA A 599 -21.17 2.56 38.88
C ALA A 599 -21.14 3.59 37.73
N HIS A 600 -20.83 4.84 38.04
CA HIS A 600 -20.79 5.96 37.10
C HIS A 600 -19.56 6.80 37.42
N GLN A 601 -18.80 7.17 36.40
CA GLN A 601 -17.62 8.00 36.50
C GLN A 601 -17.66 9.13 35.47
N VAL A 602 -17.13 10.29 35.83
CA VAL A 602 -17.14 11.49 34.97
C VAL A 602 -15.84 12.26 35.11
N ALA A 603 -15.35 12.82 34.00
CA ALA A 603 -14.21 13.73 33.98
C ALA A 603 -14.70 15.16 33.69
N CYS A 604 -15.37 15.78 34.67
CA CYS A 604 -15.86 17.15 34.59
C CYS A 604 -15.73 17.87 35.94
N TRP A 605 -15.38 19.15 35.93
CA TRP A 605 -15.38 19.99 37.14
C TRP A 605 -16.80 20.43 37.55
N GLU A 606 -17.70 20.54 36.58
CA GLU A 606 -19.08 21.01 36.73
C GLU A 606 -20.07 19.87 36.44
N ALA A 607 -19.75 18.65 36.88
CA ALA A 607 -20.65 17.50 36.72
C ALA A 607 -21.96 17.72 37.47
N SER A 608 -23.09 17.54 36.79
CA SER A 608 -24.45 17.77 37.33
C SER A 608 -25.42 16.71 36.87
#